data_AF-A0A6B3LZ75-F1
#
_entry.id   AF-A0A6B3LZ75-F1
#
_cell.length_a   1.000
_cell.length_b   1.000
_cell.length_c   1.000
_cell.angle_alpha   90.00
_cell.angle_beta   90.00
_cell.angle_gamma   90.00
#
_symmetry.space_group_name_H-M   'P 1'
#
loop_
_entity.id
_entity.type
_entity.pdbx_description
1 polymer ?
#
loop_
_entity_poly.entity_id
_entity_poly.type
_entity_poly.pdbx_seq_one_letter_code
_entity_poly.pdbx_strand_id
1 'polypeptide(L)'
;MQHNYAPEQKQTLAEAAAEIQRLLKQLEETNPNATDTEKAAFVNLAIPANSRQRLVSALQAGGKEALKEFLDNPYVNIGTAIVEGWQNP
;
A
#
# COMPACT_ATOMS: atom_id res chain seq x y z
N MET A 1 7.99 17.45 -18.34
CA MET A 1 7.33 17.88 -17.08
C MET A 1 8.14 17.26 -15.95
N GLN A 2 8.86 18.07 -15.17
CA GLN A 2 9.63 17.56 -14.04
C GLN A 2 8.65 17.23 -12.92
N HIS A 3 8.46 15.95 -12.60
CA HIS A 3 7.77 15.54 -11.38
C HIS A 3 8.68 15.89 -10.20
N ASN A 4 8.63 17.15 -9.78
CA ASN A 4 9.20 17.58 -8.52
C ASN A 4 8.29 17.02 -7.42
N TYR A 5 8.54 15.77 -7.05
CA TYR A 5 7.92 15.13 -5.89
C TYR A 5 8.05 16.06 -4.69
N ALA A 6 6.95 16.70 -4.30
CA ALA A 6 6.93 17.52 -3.10
C ALA A 6 7.27 16.61 -1.90
N PRO A 7 8.09 17.07 -0.94
CA PRO A 7 8.46 16.27 0.23
C PRO A 7 7.23 15.73 0.98
N GLU A 8 6.13 16.50 0.98
CA GLU A 8 4.83 16.12 1.55
C GLU A 8 4.20 14.88 0.87
N GLN A 9 4.37 14.72 -0.44
CA GLN A 9 3.89 13.56 -1.19
C GLN A 9 4.75 12.32 -0.94
N LYS A 10 6.07 12.50 -0.81
CA LYS A 10 6.99 11.41 -0.44
C LYS A 10 6.71 10.88 0.97
N GLN A 11 6.46 11.78 1.93
CA GLN A 11 6.04 11.39 3.27
C GLN A 11 4.73 10.58 3.23
N THR A 12 3.72 11.09 2.52
CA THR A 12 2.43 10.40 2.42
C THR A 12 2.56 9.01 1.78
N LEU A 13 3.44 8.84 0.79
CA LEU A 13 3.70 7.53 0.18
C LEU A 13 4.43 6.56 1.12
N ALA A 14 5.48 7.02 1.81
CA ALA A 14 6.21 6.19 2.75
C ALA A 14 5.30 5.75 3.92
N GLU A 15 4.46 6.66 4.43
CA GLU A 15 3.45 6.36 5.44
C GLU A 15 2.43 5.32 4.92
N ALA A 16 1.98 5.45 3.67
CA ALA A 16 1.07 4.50 3.04
C ALA A 16 1.66 3.09 2.95
N ALA A 17 2.89 2.99 2.45
CA ALA A 17 3.60 1.72 2.30
C ALA A 17 3.83 1.07 3.67
N ALA A 18 4.27 1.86 4.65
CA ALA A 18 4.48 1.38 6.01
C ALA A 18 3.20 0.86 6.66
N GLU A 19 2.05 1.52 6.45
CA GLU A 19 0.77 1.06 7.01
C GLU A 19 0.32 -0.27 6.37
N ILE A 20 0.41 -0.40 5.05
CA ILE A 20 0.08 -1.65 4.34
C ILE A 20 0.98 -2.78 4.85
N GLN A 21 2.30 -2.54 4.93
CA GLN A 21 3.25 -3.52 5.43
C GLN A 21 2.96 -3.94 6.88
N ARG A 22 2.62 -2.98 7.75
CA ARG A 22 2.26 -3.27 9.14
C ARG A 22 1.03 -4.15 9.25
N LEU A 23 0.00 -3.86 8.48
CA LEU A 23 -1.23 -4.65 8.47
C LEU A 23 -0.98 -6.07 7.94
N LEU A 24 -0.20 -6.20 6.87
CA LEU A 24 0.18 -7.51 6.32
C LEU A 24 0.98 -8.33 7.33
N LYS A 25 1.96 -7.71 8.00
CA LYS A 25 2.75 -8.37 9.04
C LYS A 25 1.87 -8.82 10.20
N GLN A 26 0.94 -7.98 10.65
CA GLN A 26 0.00 -8.34 11.72
C GLN A 26 -0.87 -9.54 11.33
N LEU A 27 -1.34 -9.57 10.08
CA LEU A 27 -2.10 -10.71 9.58
C LEU A 27 -1.24 -11.97 9.52
N GLU A 28 0.02 -11.88 9.11
CA GLU A 28 0.92 -13.05 9.09
C GLU A 28 1.23 -13.59 10.48
N GLU A 29 1.31 -12.73 11.50
CA GLU A 29 1.51 -13.16 12.89
C GLU A 29 0.30 -13.95 13.42
N THR A 30 -0.91 -13.62 12.96
CA THR A 30 -2.16 -14.26 13.41
C THR A 30 -2.62 -15.42 12.50
N ASN A 31 -2.31 -15.32 11.20
CA ASN A 31 -2.65 -16.28 10.16
C ASN A 31 -1.54 -16.31 9.09
N PRO A 32 -0.43 -17.04 9.33
CA PRO A 32 0.71 -17.11 8.40
C PRO A 32 0.36 -17.80 7.07
N ASN A 33 -0.74 -18.56 7.01
CA ASN A 33 -1.21 -19.23 5.80
C ASN A 33 -2.29 -18.42 5.06
N ALA A 34 -2.52 -17.15 5.44
CA ALA A 34 -3.48 -16.30 4.76
C ALA A 34 -3.14 -16.19 3.26
N THR A 35 -4.14 -16.43 2.42
CA THR A 35 -4.03 -16.25 0.97
C THR A 35 -3.88 -14.78 0.61
N ASP A 36 -3.36 -14.48 -0.59
CA ASP A 36 -3.26 -13.09 -1.08
C ASP A 36 -4.62 -12.36 -1.05
N THR A 37 -5.72 -13.06 -1.34
CA THR A 37 -7.08 -12.51 -1.25
C THR A 37 -7.46 -12.13 0.18
N GLU A 38 -7.13 -12.97 1.17
CA GLU A 38 -7.38 -12.67 2.58
C GLU A 38 -6.52 -11.51 3.07
N LYS A 39 -5.25 -11.49 2.66
CA LYS A 39 -4.33 -10.37 2.92
C LYS A 39 -4.88 -9.06 2.38
N ALA A 40 -5.33 -9.05 1.14
CA ALA A 40 -5.93 -7.87 0.54
C ALA A 40 -7.25 -7.46 1.21
N ALA A 41 -8.14 -8.40 1.50
CA ALA A 41 -9.40 -8.14 2.19
C ALA A 41 -9.16 -7.55 3.58
N PHE A 42 -8.20 -8.08 4.33
CA PHE A 42 -7.84 -7.57 5.65
C PHE A 42 -7.36 -6.11 5.60
N VAL A 43 -6.43 -5.80 4.69
CA VAL A 43 -5.95 -4.42 4.51
C VAL A 43 -7.08 -3.49 4.06
N ASN A 44 -7.97 -3.95 3.17
CA ASN A 44 -9.13 -3.18 2.71
C ASN A 44 -10.14 -2.87 3.81
N LEU A 45 -10.31 -3.79 4.76
CA LEU A 45 -11.17 -3.61 5.93
C LEU A 45 -10.53 -2.70 6.98
N ALA A 46 -9.22 -2.83 7.19
CA ALA A 46 -8.49 -2.03 8.15
C ALA A 46 -8.31 -0.57 7.71
N ILE A 47 -8.18 -0.31 6.41
CA ILE A 47 -7.99 1.04 5.88
C ILE A 47 -9.34 1.63 5.41
N PRO A 48 -9.83 2.71 6.06
CA PRO A 48 -11.08 3.34 5.68
C PRO A 48 -10.99 3.96 4.27
N ALA A 49 -12.13 4.06 3.58
CA ALA A 49 -12.19 4.53 2.19
C ALA A 49 -11.58 5.93 1.99
N ASN A 50 -11.77 6.85 2.94
CA ASN A 50 -11.17 8.18 2.91
C ASN A 50 -9.64 8.12 2.91
N SER A 51 -9.06 7.23 3.72
CA SER A 51 -7.61 7.01 3.72
C SER A 51 -7.17 6.37 2.41
N ARG A 52 -7.88 5.35 1.90
CA ARG A 52 -7.56 4.70 0.61
C ARG A 52 -7.44 5.71 -0.53
N GLN A 53 -8.34 6.68 -0.64
CA GLN A 53 -8.22 7.73 -1.65
C GLN A 53 -6.92 8.52 -1.53
N ARG A 54 -6.53 8.91 -0.30
CA ARG A 54 -5.28 9.62 -0.06
C ARG A 54 -4.05 8.77 -0.43
N LEU A 55 -4.08 7.46 -0.10
CA LEU A 55 -3.00 6.54 -0.47
C LEU A 55 -2.92 6.42 -1.99
N VAL A 56 -4.04 6.23 -2.69
CA VAL A 56 -4.08 6.17 -4.16
C VAL A 56 -3.54 7.46 -4.78
N SER A 57 -3.89 8.64 -4.25
CA SER A 57 -3.34 9.91 -4.74
C SER A 57 -1.82 10.02 -4.53
N ALA A 58 -1.32 9.60 -3.35
CA ALA A 58 0.11 9.57 -3.08
C ALA A 58 0.85 8.57 -3.99
N LEU A 59 0.20 7.46 -4.35
CA LEU A 59 0.71 6.44 -5.27
C LEU A 59 0.68 6.89 -6.73
N GLN A 60 -0.33 7.67 -7.14
CA GLN A 60 -0.37 8.28 -8.47
C GLN A 60 0.72 9.34 -8.63
N ALA A 61 0.99 10.13 -7.59
CA ALA A 61 2.11 11.06 -7.58
C ALA A 61 3.46 10.32 -7.50
N GLY A 62 3.52 9.29 -6.66
CA GLY A 62 4.64 8.39 -6.31
C GLY A 62 5.15 7.49 -7.43
N GLY A 63 4.22 6.98 -8.22
CA GLY A 63 4.45 5.81 -9.07
C GLY A 63 4.42 4.49 -8.28
N LYS A 64 4.03 3.40 -8.95
CA LYS A 64 4.06 2.04 -8.38
C LYS A 64 5.47 1.62 -7.99
N GLU A 65 6.50 2.09 -8.69
CA GLU A 65 7.90 1.73 -8.40
C GLU A 65 8.35 2.27 -7.04
N ALA A 66 8.02 3.52 -6.72
CA ALA A 66 8.36 4.09 -5.41
C ALA A 66 7.67 3.37 -4.26
N LEU A 67 6.43 2.88 -4.43
CA LEU A 67 5.79 2.01 -3.43
C LEU A 67 6.62 0.76 -3.15
N LYS A 68 7.14 0.11 -4.20
CA LYS A 68 7.93 -1.13 -4.05
C LYS A 68 9.22 -0.89 -3.29
N GLU A 69 9.81 0.31 -3.40
CA GLU A 69 11.02 0.68 -2.65
C GLU A 69 10.77 0.79 -1.13
N PHE A 70 9.55 1.10 -0.71
CA PHE A 70 9.18 1.20 0.70
C PHE A 70 8.65 -0.12 1.29
N LEU A 71 8.27 -1.07 0.45
CA LEU A 71 7.79 -2.39 0.88
C LEU A 71 8.95 -3.38 0.97
N ASP A 72 8.96 -4.18 2.02
CA ASP A 72 9.81 -5.36 2.14
C ASP A 72 9.45 -6.38 1.05
N ASN A 73 10.47 -7.08 0.51
CA ASN A 73 10.34 -8.05 -0.59
C ASN A 73 9.11 -8.99 -0.53
N PRO A 74 8.78 -9.65 0.61
CA PRO A 74 7.59 -10.50 0.68
C PRO A 74 6.27 -9.75 0.50
N TYR A 75 6.24 -8.46 0.81
CA TYR A 75 5.04 -7.63 0.74
C TYR A 75 4.92 -6.85 -0.57
N VAL A 76 5.98 -6.76 -1.37
CA VAL A 76 5.98 -6.02 -2.64
C VAL A 76 4.85 -6.48 -3.57
N ASN A 77 4.70 -7.79 -3.75
CA ASN A 77 3.71 -8.34 -4.70
C ASN A 77 2.27 -8.09 -4.21
N ILE A 78 1.98 -8.44 -2.96
CA ILE A 78 0.65 -8.28 -2.38
C ILE A 78 0.29 -6.80 -2.15
N GLY A 79 1.24 -5.97 -1.68
CA GLY A 79 1.03 -4.54 -1.47
C GLY A 79 0.76 -3.80 -2.79
N THR A 80 1.44 -4.21 -3.88
CA THR A 80 1.13 -3.69 -5.22
C THR A 80 -0.28 -4.11 -5.65
N ALA A 81 -0.64 -5.38 -5.49
CA ALA A 81 -1.97 -5.89 -5.88
C ALA A 81 -3.12 -5.21 -5.12
N ILE A 82 -2.96 -4.96 -3.82
CA ILE A 82 -3.93 -4.22 -2.99
C ILE A 82 -4.18 -2.83 -3.57
N VAL A 83 -3.10 -2.11 -3.85
CA VAL A 83 -3.14 -0.75 -4.39
C VAL A 83 -3.74 -0.73 -5.79
N GLU A 84 -3.41 -1.70 -6.63
CA GLU A 84 -4.02 -1.85 -7.95
C GLU A 84 -5.52 -2.07 -7.86
N GLY A 85 -5.99 -2.86 -6.90
CA GLY A 85 -7.41 -3.03 -6.61
C GLY A 85 -8.12 -1.73 -6.18
N TRP A 86 -7.41 -0.78 -5.56
CA TRP A 86 -7.98 0.54 -5.26
C TRP A 86 -8.00 1.49 -6.46
N GLN A 87 -7.04 1.35 -7.37
CA GLN A 87 -6.95 2.16 -8.59
C GLN A 87 -7.96 1.72 -9.64
N ASN A 88 -8.32 0.44 -9.65
CA ASN A 88 -9.21 -0.17 -10.64
C ASN A 88 -10.31 -0.99 -9.93
N PRO A 89 -11.31 -0.31 -9.35
CA PRO A 89 -12.38 -0.94 -8.56
C PRO A 89 -13.33 -1.82 -9.39
#